data_AF-A0A4Z0QV78-F1
#
_entry.id   AF-A0A4Z0QV78-F1
#
_cell.length_a   1.000
_cell.length_b   1.000
_cell.length_c   1.000
_cell.angle_alpha   90.00
_cell.angle_beta   90.00
_cell.angle_gamma   90.00
#
_symmetry.space_group_name_H-M   'P 1'
#
loop_
_entity.id
_entity.type
_entity.pdbx_description
1 polymer ?
#
loop_
_entity_poly.entity_id
_entity_poly.type
_entity_poly.pdbx_seq_one_letter_code
_entity_poly.pdbx_strand_id
1 'polypeptide(L)'
;SNDEGPKGEDILRSNLLNLAYRQGPEMPTLKYGFADSHFICFPYETRRTGIYAAGSVRMPMDAASSIEDATGAAMKAIQCTELSALGSALHPRVGDLSFPDFAMSRCTQCKRCTVECPFGAINEDDKFNPLPNPTRCRRCGICMGACPERIISFKNYAVPMIGNMIKAIEVPDEDEEKPRIVIFACENDAIPAIDMAGINHLKYNAWVRVIPVRCLGSMNIVWIADTMSQGIDGILLLGCKHGDDYQCHFIKGSELAETRLSKVSETLNRLDLESDRVRMEQISIMDYDKIPAILDGFAERLEELGPNPYKGF
;
A
#
# COMPACT_ATOMS: atom_id res chain seq x y z
N SER A 1 27.15 -5.25 10.82
CA SER A 1 27.01 -6.34 11.79
C SER A 1 25.74 -7.09 11.45
N ASN A 2 25.86 -8.35 11.00
CA ASN A 2 24.69 -9.21 10.76
C ASN A 2 24.13 -9.67 12.11
N ASP A 3 23.46 -8.77 12.82
CA ASP A 3 22.68 -9.14 13.98
C ASP A 3 21.36 -9.73 13.48
N GLU A 4 21.42 -11.00 13.08
CA GLU A 4 20.25 -11.87 13.00
C GLU A 4 19.72 -12.06 14.42
N GLY A 5 19.05 -11.03 14.96
CA GLY A 5 18.31 -11.09 16.22
C GLY A 5 17.40 -12.34 16.31
N PRO A 6 16.84 -12.62 17.49
CA PRO A 6 16.34 -13.94 17.85
C PRO A 6 15.44 -14.54 16.76
N LYS A 7 15.69 -15.82 16.42
CA LYS A 7 14.89 -16.53 15.42
C LYS A 7 13.45 -16.56 15.92
N GLY A 8 12.45 -16.48 15.03
CA GLY A 8 11.03 -16.37 15.43
C GLY A 8 10.49 -17.52 16.31
N GLU A 9 11.27 -18.59 16.48
CA GLU A 9 11.03 -19.71 17.40
C GLU A 9 11.44 -19.39 18.85
N ASP A 10 12.32 -18.40 19.08
CA ASP A 10 12.82 -17.94 20.38
C ASP A 10 11.93 -16.84 21.00
N ILE A 11 10.96 -16.30 20.26
CA ILE A 11 9.98 -15.35 20.79
C ILE A 11 8.96 -16.11 21.63
N LEU A 12 8.99 -15.90 22.95
CA LEU A 12 8.04 -16.49 23.89
C LEU A 12 6.60 -16.17 23.50
N ARG A 13 5.87 -17.16 22.96
CA ARG A 13 4.44 -17.03 22.69
C ARG A 13 3.68 -17.14 24.01
N SER A 14 3.10 -16.03 24.45
CA SER A 14 2.44 -15.97 25.77
C SER A 14 1.15 -16.80 25.85
N ASN A 15 0.52 -17.14 24.71
CA ASN A 15 -0.77 -17.85 24.64
C ASN A 15 -1.86 -17.25 25.57
N LEU A 16 -1.74 -15.97 25.92
CA LEU A 16 -2.61 -15.29 26.87
C LEU A 16 -3.85 -14.69 26.21
N LEU A 17 -3.73 -14.14 24.99
CA LEU A 17 -4.84 -13.45 24.34
C LEU A 17 -5.80 -14.41 23.64
N ASN A 18 -5.27 -15.54 23.13
CA ASN A 18 -6.05 -16.62 22.51
C ASN A 18 -7.10 -16.13 21.48
N LEU A 19 -6.69 -15.20 20.61
CA LEU A 19 -7.57 -14.55 19.65
C LEU A 19 -8.00 -15.51 18.53
N ALA A 20 -9.27 -15.51 18.16
CA ALA A 20 -9.78 -16.17 16.95
C ALA A 20 -9.51 -15.31 15.68
N TYR A 21 -8.32 -14.74 15.55
CA TYR A 21 -7.93 -13.88 14.43
C TYR A 21 -7.12 -14.66 13.39
N ARG A 22 -7.35 -14.35 12.10
CA ARG A 22 -6.61 -14.99 11.00
C ARG A 22 -5.10 -14.80 11.09
N GLN A 23 -4.62 -13.68 11.62
CA GLN A 23 -3.17 -13.44 11.76
C GLN A 23 -2.55 -14.10 13.00
N GLY A 24 -3.28 -15.00 13.66
CA GLY A 24 -2.82 -15.77 14.81
C GLY A 24 -3.47 -15.34 16.13
N PRO A 25 -3.22 -16.13 17.20
CA PRO A 25 -3.87 -15.99 18.50
C PRO A 25 -3.34 -14.85 19.37
N GLU A 26 -2.22 -14.24 18.99
CA GLU A 26 -1.54 -13.20 19.78
C GLU A 26 -1.39 -11.89 19.00
N MET A 27 -0.86 -10.86 19.66
CA MET A 27 -0.41 -9.64 18.99
C MET A 27 0.79 -9.95 18.08
N PRO A 28 0.85 -9.37 16.87
CA PRO A 28 2.06 -9.43 16.06
C PRO A 28 3.22 -8.80 16.83
N THR A 29 4.41 -9.38 16.70
CA THR A 29 5.62 -8.91 17.37
C THR A 29 6.68 -8.48 16.37
N LEU A 30 7.48 -7.50 16.75
CA LEU A 30 8.74 -7.18 16.06
C LEU A 30 9.74 -8.33 16.24
N LYS A 31 10.86 -8.25 15.53
CA LYS A 31 11.98 -9.20 15.58
C LYS A 31 12.44 -9.52 17.02
N TYR A 32 12.37 -8.55 17.92
CA TYR A 32 12.81 -8.68 19.31
C TYR A 32 11.69 -9.06 20.30
N GLY A 33 10.52 -9.48 19.81
CA GLY A 33 9.40 -9.94 20.66
C GLY A 33 8.52 -8.83 21.25
N PHE A 34 8.85 -7.55 21.01
CA PHE A 34 7.98 -6.44 21.39
C PHE A 34 6.72 -6.39 20.52
N ALA A 35 5.62 -5.88 21.08
CA ALA A 35 4.37 -5.71 20.34
C ALA A 35 4.57 -4.78 19.13
N ASP A 36 4.27 -5.28 17.93
CA ASP A 36 4.36 -4.53 16.69
C ASP A 36 3.21 -3.51 16.60
N SER A 37 3.61 -2.26 16.70
CA SER A 37 2.83 -1.08 16.36
C SER A 37 3.40 -0.48 15.09
N HIS A 38 2.55 0.03 14.20
CA HIS A 38 3.03 0.85 13.10
C HIS A 38 3.54 2.18 13.66
N PHE A 39 4.84 2.25 13.96
CA PHE A 39 5.42 3.27 14.83
C PHE A 39 5.18 4.71 14.34
N ILE A 40 5.21 4.94 13.03
CA ILE A 40 5.05 6.29 12.46
C ILE A 40 3.59 6.70 12.34
N CYS A 41 2.75 5.90 11.68
CA CYS A 41 1.36 6.28 11.40
C CYS A 41 0.40 5.99 12.56
N PHE A 42 0.66 4.96 13.36
CA PHE A 42 -0.20 4.53 14.47
C PHE A 42 0.64 4.27 15.74
N PRO A 43 1.34 5.29 16.26
CA PRO A 43 2.34 5.17 17.32
C PRO A 43 1.81 4.67 18.66
N TYR A 44 0.50 4.50 18.85
CA TYR A 44 -0.10 3.98 20.08
C TYR A 44 -1.10 2.84 19.82
N GLU A 45 -1.18 2.34 18.58
CA GLU A 45 -2.05 1.23 18.23
C GLU A 45 -1.21 -0.02 17.94
N THR A 46 -1.72 -1.18 18.31
CA THR A 46 -1.19 -2.43 17.76
C THR A 46 -1.78 -2.65 16.36
N ARG A 47 -1.26 -3.64 15.64
CA ARG A 47 -1.86 -4.08 14.38
C ARG A 47 -3.23 -4.75 14.55
N ARG A 48 -3.68 -4.97 15.79
CA ARG A 48 -5.01 -5.50 16.12
C ARG A 48 -5.93 -4.35 16.51
N THR A 49 -6.94 -4.10 15.68
CA THR A 49 -7.98 -3.10 15.97
C THR A 49 -8.61 -3.35 17.34
N GLY A 50 -8.63 -2.33 18.20
CA GLY A 50 -9.21 -2.39 19.53
C GLY A 50 -8.34 -3.07 20.60
N ILE A 51 -7.12 -3.51 20.26
CA ILE A 51 -6.15 -4.02 21.23
C ILE A 51 -4.95 -3.07 21.25
N TYR A 52 -4.61 -2.62 22.45
CA TYR A 52 -3.56 -1.64 22.68
C TYR A 52 -2.48 -2.25 23.57
N ALA A 53 -1.24 -1.84 23.36
CA ALA A 53 -0.09 -2.19 24.19
C ALA A 53 0.45 -0.91 24.81
N ALA A 54 1.00 -0.98 26.02
CA ALA A 54 1.47 0.19 26.77
C ALA A 54 2.71 -0.13 27.62
N GLY A 55 3.71 0.75 27.59
CA GLY A 55 4.95 0.63 28.32
C GLY A 55 5.94 -0.37 27.71
N SER A 56 6.75 -0.98 28.56
CA SER A 56 7.92 -1.78 28.15
C SER A 56 7.62 -3.04 27.31
N VAL A 57 6.35 -3.38 27.09
CA VAL A 57 5.94 -4.44 26.16
C VAL A 57 6.06 -4.03 24.69
N ARG A 58 6.22 -2.72 24.40
CA ARG A 58 6.35 -2.17 23.05
C ARG A 58 7.78 -1.88 22.62
N MET A 59 8.61 -1.48 23.57
CA MET A 59 10.05 -1.24 23.42
C MET A 59 10.64 -0.97 24.80
N PRO A 60 11.97 -1.02 24.99
CA PRO A 60 12.59 -0.57 26.24
C PRO A 60 12.24 0.91 26.51
N MET A 61 11.71 1.19 27.69
CA MET A 61 11.29 2.53 28.11
C MET A 61 11.69 2.78 29.56
N ASP A 62 11.97 4.03 29.89
CA ASP A 62 12.03 4.49 31.28
C ASP A 62 10.62 4.72 31.84
N ALA A 63 10.53 5.09 33.13
CA ALA A 63 9.25 5.31 33.79
C ALA A 63 8.45 6.47 33.16
N ALA A 64 9.12 7.57 32.78
CA ALA A 64 8.45 8.73 32.21
C ALA A 64 7.86 8.42 30.82
N SER A 65 8.67 7.78 29.96
CA SER A 65 8.26 7.35 28.62
C SER A 65 7.13 6.32 28.69
N SER A 66 7.16 5.41 29.68
CA SER A 66 6.09 4.43 29.90
C SER A 66 4.77 5.11 30.29
N ILE A 67 4.81 6.19 31.07
CA ILE A 67 3.62 6.97 31.45
C ILE A 67 3.03 7.67 30.22
N GLU A 68 3.88 8.29 29.39
CA GLU A 68 3.45 8.95 28.16
C GLU A 68 2.84 7.95 27.16
N ASP A 69 3.50 6.81 26.97
CA ASP A 69 3.02 5.74 26.10
C ASP A 69 1.67 5.17 26.56
N ALA A 70 1.53 4.89 27.86
CA ALA A 70 0.28 4.43 28.46
C ALA A 70 -0.84 5.48 28.31
N THR A 71 -0.51 6.76 28.43
CA THR A 71 -1.45 7.86 28.20
C THR A 71 -1.92 7.87 26.74
N GLY A 72 -1.00 7.76 25.78
CA GLY A 72 -1.34 7.68 24.36
C GLY A 72 -2.23 6.46 24.02
N ALA A 73 -1.88 5.29 24.54
CA ALA A 73 -2.68 4.07 24.38
C ALA A 73 -4.09 4.22 24.97
N ALA A 74 -4.22 4.80 26.17
CA ALA A 74 -5.52 5.07 26.80
C ALA A 74 -6.37 6.03 25.96
N MET A 75 -5.79 7.13 25.47
CA MET A 75 -6.49 8.09 24.61
C MET A 75 -6.98 7.45 23.30
N LYS A 76 -6.19 6.55 22.71
CA LYS A 76 -6.61 5.79 21.52
C LYS A 76 -7.72 4.78 21.82
N ALA A 77 -7.70 4.14 22.98
CA ALA A 77 -8.79 3.26 23.42
C ALA A 77 -10.10 4.03 23.66
N ILE A 78 -10.02 5.23 24.26
CA ILE A 78 -11.16 6.15 24.39
C ILE A 78 -11.68 6.52 23.00
N GLN A 79 -10.81 6.97 22.09
CA GLN A 79 -11.21 7.31 20.72
C GLN A 79 -11.92 6.15 20.01
N CYS A 80 -11.43 4.92 20.16
CA CYS A 80 -12.07 3.73 19.58
C CYS A 80 -13.47 3.51 20.13
N THR A 81 -13.65 3.67 21.45
CA THR A 81 -14.94 3.50 22.12
C THR A 81 -15.94 4.56 21.67
N GLU A 82 -15.53 5.83 21.68
CA GLU A 82 -16.34 6.96 21.23
C GLU A 82 -16.77 6.83 19.76
N LEU A 83 -15.83 6.53 18.86
CA LEU A 83 -16.15 6.35 17.44
C LEU A 83 -17.05 5.13 17.21
N SER A 84 -16.85 4.04 17.94
CA SER A 84 -17.72 2.87 17.85
C SER A 84 -19.16 3.20 18.29
N ALA A 85 -19.33 4.00 19.34
CA ALA A 85 -20.65 4.48 19.78
C ALA A 85 -21.35 5.33 18.71
N LEU A 86 -20.58 6.04 17.89
CA LEU A 86 -21.08 6.82 16.75
C LEU A 86 -21.23 6.01 15.45
N GLY A 87 -20.93 4.71 15.46
CA GLY A 87 -20.93 3.88 14.25
C GLY A 87 -19.84 4.25 13.23
N SER A 88 -18.74 4.85 13.70
CA SER A 88 -17.64 5.34 12.88
C SER A 88 -16.38 4.47 13.03
N ALA A 89 -15.55 4.43 11.99
CA ALA A 89 -14.31 3.65 11.98
C ALA A 89 -13.14 4.45 12.61
N LEU A 90 -12.26 3.78 13.35
CA LEU A 90 -11.04 4.38 13.93
C LEU A 90 -9.93 4.62 12.88
N HIS A 91 -9.94 3.83 11.82
CA HIS A 91 -8.83 3.68 10.90
C HIS A 91 -8.83 4.70 9.76
N PRO A 92 -7.72 4.81 8.99
CA PRO A 92 -7.61 5.75 7.88
C PRO A 92 -8.81 5.70 6.95
N ARG A 93 -9.13 6.85 6.36
CA ARG A 93 -10.33 7.03 5.54
C ARG A 93 -11.63 6.85 6.35
N VAL A 94 -11.72 7.44 7.54
CA VAL A 94 -12.89 7.37 8.44
C VAL A 94 -14.20 7.68 7.70
N GLY A 95 -14.21 8.74 6.90
CA GLY A 95 -15.37 9.19 6.11
C GLY A 95 -15.69 8.35 4.86
N ASP A 96 -14.92 7.30 4.55
CA ASP A 96 -15.04 6.61 3.26
C ASP A 96 -16.31 5.75 3.11
N LEU A 97 -16.91 5.10 4.10
CA LEU A 97 -18.13 4.25 3.95
C LEU A 97 -18.11 3.11 2.91
N SER A 98 -17.20 3.10 1.93
CA SER A 98 -17.05 1.99 1.00
C SER A 98 -16.33 0.82 1.66
N PHE A 99 -16.76 -0.38 1.33
CA PHE A 99 -16.18 -1.65 1.77
C PHE A 99 -15.97 -2.53 0.54
N PRO A 100 -15.08 -3.54 0.63
CA PRO A 100 -14.88 -4.45 -0.48
C PRO A 100 -16.18 -5.22 -0.76
N ASP A 101 -16.68 -5.07 -1.97
CA ASP A 101 -17.79 -5.83 -2.54
C ASP A 101 -17.23 -6.92 -3.46
N PHE A 102 -17.88 -8.08 -3.49
CA PHE A 102 -17.36 -9.29 -4.14
C PHE A 102 -18.35 -9.82 -5.18
N ALA A 103 -17.96 -9.80 -6.45
CA ALA A 103 -18.68 -10.47 -7.52
C ALA A 103 -18.45 -12.00 -7.44
N MET A 104 -19.15 -12.65 -6.50
CA MET A 104 -18.93 -14.04 -6.08
C MET A 104 -19.07 -15.08 -7.20
N SER A 105 -19.80 -14.77 -8.28
CA SER A 105 -19.98 -15.66 -9.43
C SER A 105 -18.67 -16.03 -10.15
N ARG A 106 -17.61 -15.23 -9.98
CA ARG A 106 -16.28 -15.50 -10.57
C ARG A 106 -15.21 -15.83 -9.53
N CYS A 107 -15.61 -16.06 -8.26
CA CYS A 107 -14.65 -16.40 -7.22
C CYS A 107 -14.08 -17.81 -7.45
N THR A 108 -12.75 -17.91 -7.56
CA THR A 108 -12.04 -19.19 -7.69
C THR A 108 -11.52 -19.74 -6.36
N GLN A 109 -11.89 -19.12 -5.23
CA GLN A 109 -11.49 -19.55 -3.89
C GLN A 109 -9.96 -19.68 -3.70
N CYS A 110 -9.17 -18.89 -4.44
CA CYS A 110 -7.71 -18.92 -4.41
C CYS A 110 -7.06 -18.37 -3.12
N LYS A 111 -7.86 -17.82 -2.19
CA LYS A 111 -7.44 -17.30 -0.86
C LYS A 111 -6.43 -16.13 -0.86
N ARG A 112 -6.02 -15.60 -2.01
CA ARG A 112 -5.08 -14.47 -2.04
C ARG A 112 -5.57 -13.26 -1.25
N CYS A 113 -6.85 -12.90 -1.40
CA CYS A 113 -7.42 -11.76 -0.66
C CYS A 113 -7.47 -11.97 0.86
N THR A 114 -7.60 -13.21 1.34
CA THR A 114 -7.65 -13.53 2.78
C THR A 114 -6.24 -13.62 3.37
N VAL A 115 -5.27 -14.16 2.61
CA VAL A 115 -3.86 -14.28 3.03
C VAL A 115 -3.13 -12.94 2.99
N GLU A 116 -3.29 -12.17 1.91
CA GLU A 116 -2.54 -10.92 1.71
C GLU A 116 -3.10 -9.76 2.54
N CYS A 117 -4.27 -9.89 3.18
CA CYS A 117 -4.83 -8.84 4.03
C CYS A 117 -3.99 -8.66 5.31
N PRO A 118 -3.28 -7.53 5.48
CA PRO A 118 -2.36 -7.32 6.59
C PRO A 118 -3.05 -7.01 7.92
N PHE A 119 -4.39 -7.01 7.94
CA PHE A 119 -5.25 -6.78 9.09
C PHE A 119 -6.13 -7.99 9.44
N GLY A 120 -6.06 -9.08 8.66
CA GLY A 120 -6.93 -10.25 8.86
C GLY A 120 -8.41 -9.90 8.78
N ALA A 121 -8.78 -8.97 7.90
CA ALA A 121 -10.15 -8.46 7.78
C ALA A 121 -11.05 -9.38 6.94
N ILE A 122 -10.52 -10.40 6.28
CA ILE A 122 -11.30 -11.32 5.44
C ILE A 122 -11.01 -12.75 5.91
N ASN A 123 -12.04 -13.40 6.45
CA ASN A 123 -12.04 -14.81 6.84
C ASN A 123 -12.50 -15.69 5.66
N GLU A 124 -12.70 -16.98 5.92
CA GLU A 124 -13.22 -17.97 4.96
C GLU A 124 -14.43 -18.68 5.56
N ASP A 125 -15.44 -19.01 4.75
CA ASP A 125 -16.50 -19.96 5.12
C ASP A 125 -16.04 -21.42 4.90
N ASP A 126 -16.92 -22.39 5.17
CA ASP A 126 -16.63 -23.83 4.99
C ASP A 126 -16.32 -24.22 3.54
N LYS A 127 -16.67 -23.38 2.58
CA LYS A 127 -16.42 -23.54 1.14
C LYS A 127 -15.26 -22.67 0.66
N PHE A 128 -14.49 -22.09 1.59
CA PHE A 128 -13.37 -21.19 1.31
C PHE A 128 -13.74 -19.88 0.60
N ASN A 129 -15.01 -19.46 0.64
CA ASN A 129 -15.41 -18.16 0.16
C ASN A 129 -14.96 -17.07 1.14
N PRO A 130 -14.54 -15.89 0.63
CA PRO A 130 -14.14 -14.78 1.49
C PRO A 130 -15.32 -14.26 2.31
N LEU A 131 -15.12 -14.16 3.63
CA LEU A 131 -16.04 -13.54 4.58
C LEU A 131 -15.43 -12.23 5.11
N PRO A 132 -15.73 -11.07 4.50
CA PRO A 132 -15.19 -9.80 4.94
C PRO A 132 -15.81 -9.38 6.28
N ASN A 133 -14.98 -8.81 7.15
CA ASN A 133 -15.38 -8.16 8.39
C ASN A 133 -15.17 -6.65 8.27
N PRO A 134 -16.24 -5.85 8.10
CA PRO A 134 -16.17 -4.40 7.95
C PRO A 134 -15.48 -3.70 9.12
N THR A 135 -15.60 -4.21 10.35
CA THR A 135 -15.02 -3.55 11.54
C THR A 135 -13.50 -3.66 11.61
N ARG A 136 -12.90 -4.58 10.84
CA ARG A 136 -11.44 -4.76 10.72
C ARG A 136 -10.88 -4.14 9.44
N CYS A 137 -11.73 -3.83 8.47
CA CYS A 137 -11.32 -3.35 7.16
C CYS A 137 -10.78 -1.91 7.26
N ARG A 138 -9.52 -1.70 6.86
CA ARG A 138 -8.91 -0.36 6.75
C ARG A 138 -9.06 0.29 5.37
N ARG A 139 -9.91 -0.27 4.51
CA ARG A 139 -10.25 0.27 3.17
C ARG A 139 -9.05 0.52 2.24
N CYS A 140 -7.94 -0.18 2.45
CA CYS A 140 -6.67 0.00 1.73
C CYS A 140 -6.67 -0.51 0.29
N GLY A 141 -7.62 -1.37 -0.08
CA GLY A 141 -7.70 -1.94 -1.43
C GLY A 141 -6.72 -3.08 -1.73
N ILE A 142 -5.93 -3.55 -0.75
CA ILE A 142 -4.95 -4.65 -0.98
C ILE A 142 -5.62 -5.92 -1.50
N CYS A 143 -6.81 -6.26 -0.98
CA CYS A 143 -7.58 -7.41 -1.48
C CYS A 143 -7.97 -7.27 -2.96
N MET A 144 -8.28 -6.05 -3.42
CA MET A 144 -8.57 -5.76 -4.83
C MET A 144 -7.34 -6.00 -5.71
N GLY A 145 -6.17 -5.53 -5.28
CA GLY A 145 -4.90 -5.80 -5.99
C GLY A 145 -4.49 -7.27 -5.96
N ALA A 146 -4.85 -8.00 -4.90
CA ALA A 146 -4.55 -9.42 -4.72
C ALA A 146 -5.40 -10.35 -5.59
N CYS A 147 -6.60 -9.92 -6.00
CA CYS A 147 -7.55 -10.78 -6.69
C CYS A 147 -7.22 -10.92 -8.19
N PRO A 148 -6.80 -12.10 -8.69
CA PRO A 148 -6.49 -12.29 -10.10
C PRO A 148 -7.74 -12.18 -10.98
N GLU A 149 -8.89 -12.65 -10.48
CA GLU A 149 -10.19 -12.59 -11.15
C GLU A 149 -10.85 -11.19 -11.09
N ARG A 150 -10.20 -10.23 -10.41
CA ARG A 150 -10.67 -8.84 -10.27
C ARG A 150 -12.14 -8.74 -9.84
N ILE A 151 -12.57 -9.59 -8.91
CA ILE A 151 -13.96 -9.63 -8.42
C ILE A 151 -14.24 -8.65 -7.30
N ILE A 152 -13.19 -8.06 -6.74
CA ILE A 152 -13.28 -7.21 -5.54
C ILE A 152 -13.23 -5.76 -5.99
N SER A 153 -14.18 -4.95 -5.55
CA SER A 153 -14.23 -3.52 -5.81
C SER A 153 -14.76 -2.75 -4.60
N PHE A 154 -14.57 -1.45 -4.58
CA PHE A 154 -15.22 -0.53 -3.65
C PHE A 154 -16.13 0.39 -4.47
N LYS A 155 -17.22 0.87 -3.86
CA LYS A 155 -18.19 1.75 -4.54
C LYS A 155 -17.56 2.98 -5.21
N ASN A 156 -16.49 3.49 -4.64
CA ASN A 156 -15.75 4.68 -5.08
C ASN A 156 -14.28 4.36 -5.46
N TYR A 157 -13.91 3.09 -5.56
CA TYR A 157 -12.55 2.69 -5.95
C TYR A 157 -12.55 1.28 -6.53
N ALA A 158 -12.36 1.19 -7.85
CA ALA A 158 -12.38 -0.07 -8.57
C ALA A 158 -11.33 -0.10 -9.68
N VAL A 159 -10.89 -1.30 -10.05
CA VAL A 159 -10.00 -1.53 -11.20
C VAL A 159 -10.40 -0.76 -12.46
N PRO A 160 -11.67 -0.81 -12.93
CA PRO A 160 -12.06 -0.07 -14.14
C PRO A 160 -12.05 1.45 -13.97
N MET A 161 -12.20 1.98 -12.75
CA MET A 161 -12.13 3.44 -12.52
C MET A 161 -10.72 3.96 -12.82
N ILE A 162 -9.69 3.26 -12.34
CA ILE A 162 -8.29 3.60 -12.62
C ILE A 162 -7.96 3.37 -14.10
N GLY A 163 -8.47 2.28 -14.69
CA GLY A 163 -8.39 2.06 -16.14
C GLY A 163 -8.95 3.21 -16.97
N ASN A 164 -10.08 3.79 -16.55
CA ASN A 164 -10.67 4.95 -17.23
C ASN A 164 -9.85 6.23 -17.02
N MET A 165 -9.19 6.41 -15.86
CA MET A 165 -8.27 7.52 -15.65
C MET A 165 -7.07 7.43 -16.59
N ILE A 166 -6.50 6.22 -16.76
CA ILE A 166 -5.38 5.97 -17.67
C ILE A 166 -5.78 6.34 -19.11
N LYS A 167 -6.95 5.88 -19.57
CA LYS A 167 -7.47 6.17 -20.92
C LYS A 167 -7.78 7.64 -21.17
N ALA A 168 -8.00 8.42 -20.11
CA ALA A 168 -8.26 9.85 -20.21
C ALA A 168 -6.97 10.68 -20.30
N ILE A 169 -5.79 10.05 -20.15
CA ILE A 169 -4.51 10.73 -20.27
C ILE A 169 -4.21 10.99 -21.75
N GLU A 170 -4.00 12.26 -22.08
CA GLU A 170 -3.48 12.67 -23.38
C GLU A 170 -2.01 12.23 -23.52
N VAL A 171 -1.76 11.42 -24.54
CA VAL A 171 -0.44 10.94 -24.94
C VAL A 171 0.02 11.78 -26.14
N PRO A 172 1.13 12.53 -26.00
CA PRO A 172 1.71 13.30 -27.10
C PRO A 172 2.09 12.41 -28.29
N ASP A 173 2.06 12.97 -29.50
CA ASP A 173 2.56 12.29 -30.70
C ASP A 173 4.07 12.04 -30.59
N GLU A 174 4.59 11.09 -31.38
CA GLU A 174 6.00 10.68 -31.35
C GLU A 174 6.96 11.85 -31.64
N ASP A 175 6.53 12.81 -32.47
CA ASP A 175 7.31 13.96 -32.90
C ASP A 175 7.34 15.12 -31.88
N GLU A 176 6.54 15.07 -30.80
CA GLU A 176 6.45 16.15 -29.79
C GLU A 176 7.59 16.13 -28.73
N GLU A 177 8.64 15.34 -28.94
CA GLU A 177 9.92 15.27 -28.18
C GLU A 177 9.80 15.08 -26.64
N LYS A 178 8.64 14.70 -26.13
CA LYS A 178 8.40 14.65 -24.67
C LYS A 178 7.80 13.32 -24.24
N PRO A 179 8.46 12.54 -23.36
CA PRO A 179 7.85 11.31 -22.85
C PRO A 179 6.59 11.64 -22.05
N ARG A 180 5.63 10.72 -21.99
CA ARG A 180 4.50 10.75 -21.06
C ARG A 180 4.78 9.73 -19.98
N ILE A 181 4.83 10.20 -18.73
CA ILE A 181 5.09 9.36 -17.57
C ILE A 181 3.84 9.31 -16.71
N VAL A 182 3.39 8.11 -16.35
CA VAL A 182 2.33 7.94 -15.34
C VAL A 182 2.93 7.54 -14.02
N ILE A 183 2.55 8.28 -12.97
CA ILE A 183 2.89 7.93 -11.60
C ILE A 183 1.68 7.31 -10.92
N PHE A 184 1.78 6.06 -10.49
CA PHE A 184 0.86 5.50 -9.50
C PHE A 184 1.38 5.85 -8.12
N ALA A 185 0.76 6.85 -7.49
CA ALA A 185 1.24 7.40 -6.21
C ALA A 185 0.40 6.88 -5.04
N CYS A 186 1.05 6.24 -4.07
CA CYS A 186 0.42 5.92 -2.79
C CYS A 186 -0.08 7.20 -2.11
N GLU A 187 -1.37 7.22 -1.75
CA GLU A 187 -2.00 8.38 -1.12
C GLU A 187 -1.42 8.76 0.26
N ASN A 188 -0.65 7.88 0.92
CA ASN A 188 -0.21 8.10 2.30
C ASN A 188 1.14 8.80 2.43
N ASP A 189 2.13 8.43 1.61
CA ASP A 189 3.47 9.08 1.62
C ASP A 189 3.79 9.76 0.29
N ALA A 190 3.50 9.10 -0.84
CA ALA A 190 3.91 9.61 -2.15
C ALA A 190 3.12 10.86 -2.57
N ILE A 191 1.79 10.86 -2.42
CA ILE A 191 0.99 12.07 -2.70
C ILE A 191 1.42 13.23 -1.79
N PRO A 192 1.51 13.06 -0.45
CA PRO A 192 2.01 14.11 0.41
C PRO A 192 3.42 14.58 0.08
N ALA A 193 4.34 13.69 -0.32
CA ALA A 193 5.69 14.09 -0.75
C ALA A 193 5.66 14.95 -2.03
N ILE A 194 4.81 14.61 -3.00
CA ILE A 194 4.61 15.41 -4.22
C ILE A 194 3.98 16.76 -3.88
N ASP A 195 2.97 16.79 -3.00
CA ASP A 195 2.34 18.03 -2.53
C ASP A 195 3.36 18.93 -1.81
N MET A 196 4.21 18.35 -0.96
CA MET A 196 5.29 19.05 -0.28
C MET A 196 6.33 19.59 -1.26
N ALA A 197 6.67 18.86 -2.32
CA ALA A 197 7.54 19.37 -3.37
C ALA A 197 6.94 20.61 -4.04
N GLY A 198 5.62 20.59 -4.31
CA GLY A 198 4.88 21.74 -4.83
C GLY A 198 4.83 22.93 -3.88
N ILE A 199 4.55 22.71 -2.59
CA ILE A 199 4.55 23.74 -1.53
C ILE A 199 5.93 24.40 -1.40
N ASN A 200 7.00 23.63 -1.54
CA ASN A 200 8.37 24.13 -1.50
C ASN A 200 8.87 24.67 -2.85
N HIS A 201 7.98 24.79 -3.84
CA HIS A 201 8.28 25.32 -5.18
C HIS A 201 9.40 24.57 -5.92
N LEU A 202 9.54 23.27 -5.64
CA LEU A 202 10.44 22.42 -6.39
C LEU A 202 9.86 22.19 -7.80
N LYS A 203 10.73 22.32 -8.81
CA LYS A 203 10.35 22.09 -10.20
C LYS A 203 10.70 20.66 -10.58
N TYR A 204 9.82 20.04 -11.35
CA TYR A 204 10.04 18.77 -12.02
C TYR A 204 9.39 18.83 -13.41
N ASN A 205 9.76 17.93 -14.30
CA ASN A 205 9.28 17.94 -15.68
C ASN A 205 7.73 17.85 -15.77
N ALA A 206 7.15 18.56 -16.75
CA ALA A 206 5.69 18.67 -16.93
C ALA A 206 5.04 17.43 -17.60
N TRP A 207 5.84 16.39 -17.82
CA TRP A 207 5.53 15.18 -18.55
C TRP A 207 4.78 14.15 -17.72
N VAL A 208 4.89 14.28 -16.41
CA VAL A 208 4.27 13.42 -15.42
C VAL A 208 2.76 13.64 -15.32
N ARG A 209 2.02 12.55 -15.17
CA ARG A 209 0.61 12.52 -14.74
C ARG A 209 0.48 11.61 -13.53
N VAL A 210 -0.06 12.14 -12.45
CA VAL A 210 -0.20 11.42 -11.18
C VAL A 210 -1.59 10.80 -11.08
N ILE A 211 -1.65 9.49 -10.89
CA ILE A 211 -2.87 8.77 -10.52
C ILE A 211 -2.72 8.33 -9.07
N PRO A 212 -3.50 8.90 -8.13
CA PRO A 212 -3.48 8.46 -6.75
C PRO A 212 -4.08 7.05 -6.63
N VAL A 213 -3.42 6.22 -5.82
CA VAL A 213 -3.94 4.92 -5.40
C VAL A 213 -3.94 4.86 -3.88
N ARG A 214 -5.01 4.29 -3.30
CA ARG A 214 -5.15 4.18 -1.83
C ARG A 214 -3.91 3.59 -1.16
N CYS A 215 -3.27 2.63 -1.84
CA CYS A 215 -2.04 1.99 -1.43
C CYS A 215 -1.38 1.36 -2.68
N LEU A 216 -0.06 1.29 -2.78
CA LEU A 216 0.54 0.48 -3.84
C LEU A 216 0.14 -1.00 -3.76
N GLY A 217 -0.22 -1.51 -2.57
CA GLY A 217 -0.72 -2.87 -2.43
C GLY A 217 -2.08 -3.11 -3.11
N SER A 218 -2.82 -2.08 -3.52
CA SER A 218 -4.02 -2.22 -4.35
C SER A 218 -3.72 -2.27 -5.85
N MET A 219 -2.45 -2.11 -6.26
CA MET A 219 -2.03 -2.22 -7.64
C MET A 219 -2.43 -3.55 -8.26
N ASN A 220 -2.98 -3.45 -9.46
CA ASN A 220 -3.30 -4.59 -10.30
C ASN A 220 -2.43 -4.55 -11.57
N ILE A 221 -1.94 -5.71 -12.01
CA ILE A 221 -1.06 -5.80 -13.18
C ILE A 221 -1.73 -5.32 -14.47
N VAL A 222 -3.08 -5.39 -14.53
CA VAL A 222 -3.83 -4.86 -15.68
C VAL A 222 -3.58 -3.37 -15.89
N TRP A 223 -3.37 -2.59 -14.83
CA TRP A 223 -3.10 -1.17 -14.97
C TRP A 223 -1.76 -0.91 -15.66
N ILE A 224 -0.77 -1.79 -15.47
CA ILE A 224 0.52 -1.70 -16.16
C ILE A 224 0.32 -1.96 -17.65
N ALA A 225 -0.37 -3.05 -17.98
CA ALA A 225 -0.67 -3.39 -19.38
C ALA A 225 -1.51 -2.29 -20.05
N ASP A 226 -2.61 -1.86 -19.43
CA ASP A 226 -3.49 -0.80 -19.93
C ASP A 226 -2.72 0.50 -20.16
N THR A 227 -1.82 0.88 -19.25
CA THR A 227 -1.01 2.10 -19.37
C THR A 227 -0.04 2.01 -20.54
N MET A 228 0.70 0.90 -20.63
CA MET A 228 1.66 0.70 -21.72
C MET A 228 0.99 0.61 -23.10
N SER A 229 -0.15 -0.06 -23.20
CA SER A 229 -0.92 -0.17 -24.44
C SER A 229 -1.60 1.14 -24.89
N GLN A 230 -1.55 2.21 -24.10
CA GLN A 230 -1.98 3.55 -24.53
C GLN A 230 -0.83 4.38 -25.13
N GLY A 231 0.38 3.82 -25.25
CA GLY A 231 1.54 4.57 -25.76
C GLY A 231 2.24 5.44 -24.71
N ILE A 232 1.95 5.23 -23.43
CA ILE A 232 2.61 5.94 -22.32
C ILE A 232 4.04 5.40 -22.18
N ASP A 233 5.04 6.30 -22.16
CA ASP A 233 6.45 5.92 -22.28
C ASP A 233 7.01 5.23 -21.04
N GLY A 234 6.51 5.59 -19.86
CA GLY A 234 6.95 5.00 -18.60
C GLY A 234 5.95 5.06 -17.47
N ILE A 235 6.10 4.12 -16.55
CA ILE A 235 5.30 3.98 -15.33
C ILE A 235 6.23 4.03 -14.13
N LEU A 236 5.97 4.96 -13.23
CA LEU A 236 6.64 5.06 -11.95
C LEU A 236 5.65 4.76 -10.83
N LEU A 237 5.95 3.76 -10.01
CA LEU A 237 5.17 3.47 -8.80
C LEU A 237 5.86 4.10 -7.60
N LEU A 238 5.23 5.09 -6.97
CA LEU A 238 5.75 5.74 -5.77
C LEU A 238 5.04 5.21 -4.52
N GLY A 239 5.81 4.53 -3.67
CA GLY A 239 5.29 3.84 -2.49
C GLY A 239 6.01 4.21 -1.21
N CYS A 240 5.35 3.97 -0.09
CA CYS A 240 5.97 4.08 1.23
C CYS A 240 7.13 3.09 1.37
N LYS A 241 8.10 3.40 2.23
CA LYS A 241 9.17 2.46 2.61
C LYS A 241 8.61 1.17 3.23
N HIS A 242 9.12 0.01 2.83
CA HIS A 242 8.82 -1.30 3.45
C HIS A 242 10.08 -2.01 3.98
N GLY A 243 9.92 -3.21 4.55
CA GLY A 243 11.00 -3.97 5.20
C GLY A 243 10.97 -3.85 6.72
N ASP A 244 12.14 -4.00 7.36
CA ASP A 244 12.25 -4.02 8.83
C ASP A 244 11.86 -2.67 9.46
N ASP A 245 12.25 -1.55 8.83
CA ASP A 245 11.90 -0.18 9.24
C ASP A 245 10.80 0.41 8.34
N TYR A 246 9.71 -0.34 8.17
CA TYR A 246 8.64 0.06 7.28
C TYR A 246 7.95 1.37 7.74
N GLN A 247 7.62 2.21 6.77
CA GLN A 247 6.71 3.35 6.93
C GLN A 247 5.36 3.10 6.26
N CYS A 248 5.23 1.97 5.55
CA CYS A 248 4.04 1.62 4.82
C CYS A 248 2.78 1.66 5.68
N HIS A 249 1.94 2.64 5.42
CA HIS A 249 0.69 2.93 6.14
C HIS A 249 -0.21 1.70 6.35
N PHE A 250 -0.17 0.75 5.41
CA PHE A 250 -0.93 -0.49 5.48
C PHE A 250 -0.06 -1.74 5.70
N ILE A 251 1.08 -1.56 6.36
CA ILE A 251 2.08 -2.56 6.78
C ILE A 251 2.83 -3.20 5.60
N LYS A 252 2.11 -3.88 4.71
CA LYS A 252 2.69 -4.71 3.64
C LYS A 252 2.39 -4.23 2.23
N GLY A 253 1.80 -3.04 2.10
CA GLY A 253 1.31 -2.55 0.82
C GLY A 253 2.39 -2.46 -0.26
N SER A 254 3.48 -1.74 0.02
CA SER A 254 4.59 -1.57 -0.91
C SER A 254 5.36 -2.88 -1.14
N GLU A 255 5.59 -3.68 -0.11
CA GLU A 255 6.23 -5.01 -0.21
C GLU A 255 5.46 -5.95 -1.16
N LEU A 256 4.13 -5.98 -1.04
CA LEU A 256 3.26 -6.76 -1.93
C LEU A 256 3.30 -6.23 -3.36
N ALA A 257 3.40 -4.92 -3.55
CA ALA A 257 3.51 -4.31 -4.87
C ALA A 257 4.83 -4.69 -5.54
N GLU A 258 5.95 -4.57 -4.82
CA GLU A 258 7.28 -4.98 -5.30
C GLU A 258 7.31 -6.47 -5.66
N THR A 259 6.73 -7.33 -4.81
CA THR A 259 6.61 -8.77 -5.09
C THR A 259 5.84 -9.04 -6.38
N ARG A 260 4.77 -8.29 -6.67
CA ARG A 260 4.02 -8.43 -7.92
C ARG A 260 4.77 -7.86 -9.12
N LEU A 261 5.50 -6.76 -8.93
CA LEU A 261 6.33 -6.14 -9.97
C LEU A 261 7.56 -6.97 -10.34
N SER A 262 8.06 -7.83 -9.45
CA SER A 262 9.15 -8.75 -9.82
C SER A 262 8.80 -9.67 -11.00
N LYS A 263 7.49 -9.82 -11.31
CA LYS A 263 6.96 -10.56 -12.45
C LYS A 263 6.45 -9.67 -13.60
N VAL A 264 6.67 -8.36 -13.52
CA VAL A 264 6.17 -7.41 -14.54
C VAL A 264 6.84 -7.61 -15.89
N SER A 265 8.10 -8.05 -15.89
CA SER A 265 8.86 -8.36 -17.12
C SER A 265 8.14 -9.39 -17.99
N GLU A 266 7.49 -10.41 -17.40
CA GLU A 266 6.68 -11.37 -18.14
C GLU A 266 5.51 -10.70 -18.88
N THR A 267 4.92 -9.66 -18.29
CA THR A 267 3.82 -8.90 -18.90
C THR A 267 4.34 -7.99 -20.01
N LEU A 268 5.45 -7.30 -19.78
CA LEU A 268 6.05 -6.36 -20.75
C LEU A 268 6.65 -7.08 -21.95
N ASN A 269 7.29 -8.23 -21.75
CA ASN A 269 7.79 -9.07 -22.83
C ASN A 269 6.68 -9.53 -23.78
N ARG A 270 5.46 -9.75 -23.27
CA ARG A 270 4.30 -10.09 -24.12
C ARG A 270 3.80 -8.91 -24.96
N LEU A 271 4.14 -7.70 -24.57
CA LEU A 271 3.85 -6.46 -25.29
C LEU A 271 5.04 -5.99 -26.15
N ASP A 272 6.14 -6.74 -26.17
CA ASP A 272 7.40 -6.36 -26.83
C ASP A 272 7.98 -5.03 -26.29
N LEU A 273 7.93 -4.86 -24.96
CA LEU A 273 8.39 -3.66 -24.25
C LEU A 273 9.49 -3.99 -23.24
N GLU A 274 10.41 -3.04 -23.07
CA GLU A 274 11.50 -3.15 -22.10
C GLU A 274 10.99 -3.05 -20.66
N SER A 275 11.55 -3.89 -19.76
CA SER A 275 11.19 -3.87 -18.34
C SER A 275 11.44 -2.54 -17.66
N ASP A 276 12.46 -1.81 -18.12
CA ASP A 276 12.92 -0.55 -17.55
C ASP A 276 11.91 0.60 -17.71
N ARG A 277 10.87 0.41 -18.54
CA ARG A 277 9.73 1.34 -18.64
C ARG A 277 8.83 1.31 -17.40
N VAL A 278 8.97 0.32 -16.52
CA VAL A 278 8.23 0.24 -15.25
C VAL A 278 9.20 0.20 -14.09
N ARG A 279 9.14 1.23 -13.24
CA ARG A 279 10.00 1.34 -12.06
C ARG A 279 9.17 1.57 -10.81
N MET A 280 9.61 1.01 -9.69
CA MET A 280 9.06 1.32 -8.38
C MET A 280 10.12 2.00 -7.53
N GLU A 281 9.72 3.08 -6.86
CA GLU A 281 10.56 3.83 -5.93
C GLU A 281 9.88 3.94 -4.57
N GLN A 282 10.71 3.89 -3.54
CA GLN A 282 10.28 4.02 -2.16
C GLN A 282 10.58 5.44 -1.68
N ILE A 283 9.57 6.09 -1.10
CA ILE A 283 9.67 7.46 -0.62
C ILE A 283 8.96 7.62 0.72
N SER A 284 9.54 8.41 1.61
CA SER A 284 8.86 8.96 2.79
C SER A 284 8.19 10.29 2.45
N ILE A 285 7.20 10.70 3.23
CA ILE A 285 6.66 12.07 3.18
C ILE A 285 7.76 13.14 3.31
N MET A 286 8.86 12.84 4.01
CA MET A 286 9.98 13.75 4.24
C MET A 286 10.98 13.83 3.07
N ASP A 287 10.89 12.93 2.09
CA ASP A 287 11.83 12.85 0.96
C ASP A 287 11.35 13.72 -0.24
N TYR A 288 10.54 14.74 0.02
CA TYR A 288 9.96 15.61 -1.02
C TYR A 288 11.03 16.33 -1.86
N ASP A 289 12.19 16.59 -1.28
CA ASP A 289 13.35 17.21 -1.93
C ASP A 289 13.97 16.31 -3.01
N LYS A 290 13.75 15.00 -2.92
CA LYS A 290 14.28 14.01 -3.88
C LYS A 290 13.35 13.78 -5.07
N ILE A 291 12.09 14.20 -4.99
CA ILE A 291 11.10 14.02 -6.07
C ILE A 291 11.64 14.49 -7.43
N PRO A 292 12.17 15.72 -7.59
CA PRO A 292 12.69 16.16 -8.89
C PRO A 292 13.76 15.23 -9.46
N ALA A 293 14.76 14.87 -8.67
CA ALA A 293 15.86 14.01 -9.11
C ALA A 293 15.37 12.60 -9.51
N ILE A 294 14.38 12.05 -8.79
CA ILE A 294 13.76 10.76 -9.14
C ILE A 294 13.05 10.85 -10.49
N LEU A 295 12.28 11.92 -10.72
CA LEU A 295 11.50 12.09 -11.94
C LEU A 295 12.37 12.39 -13.15
N ASP A 296 13.37 13.25 -13.00
CA ASP A 296 14.28 13.62 -14.07
C ASP A 296 15.19 12.42 -14.44
N GLY A 297 15.74 11.73 -13.45
CA GLY A 297 16.52 10.52 -13.71
C GLY A 297 15.71 9.37 -14.32
N PHE A 298 14.40 9.29 -14.05
CA PHE A 298 13.52 8.35 -14.76
C PHE A 298 13.24 8.80 -16.19
N ALA A 299 13.03 10.09 -16.42
CA ALA A 299 12.81 10.63 -17.76
C ALA A 299 14.04 10.45 -18.66
N GLU A 300 15.25 10.73 -18.16
CA GLU A 300 16.52 10.48 -18.87
C GLU A 300 16.63 9.00 -19.29
N ARG A 301 16.29 8.07 -18.39
CA ARG A 301 16.30 6.64 -18.72
C ARG A 301 15.30 6.28 -19.83
N LEU A 302 14.14 6.93 -19.87
CA LEU A 302 13.14 6.71 -20.92
C LEU A 302 13.58 7.30 -22.27
N GLU A 303 14.29 8.44 -22.26
CA GLU A 303 14.88 9.01 -23.47
C GLU A 303 15.88 8.04 -24.12
N GLU A 304 16.70 7.34 -23.32
CA GLU A 304 17.62 6.31 -23.82
C GLU A 304 16.90 5.11 -24.48
N LEU A 305 15.69 4.78 -24.02
CA LEU A 305 14.86 3.69 -24.57
C LEU A 305 14.06 4.12 -25.81
N GLY A 306 13.90 5.42 -26.02
CA GLY A 306 13.04 5.96 -27.07
C GLY A 306 11.54 5.83 -26.77
N PRO A 307 10.70 6.35 -27.69
CA PRO A 307 9.24 6.39 -27.50
C PRO A 307 8.66 4.98 -27.35
N ASN A 308 7.55 4.88 -26.63
CA ASN A 308 6.79 3.63 -26.57
C ASN A 308 6.27 3.27 -27.97
N PRO A 309 6.52 2.05 -28.48
CA PRO A 309 6.04 1.55 -29.78
C PRO A 309 4.52 1.64 -30.03
N TYR A 310 3.72 1.75 -28.97
CA TYR A 310 2.26 1.91 -29.06
C TYR A 310 1.82 3.38 -29.14
N LYS A 311 2.74 4.34 -29.14
CA LYS A 311 2.42 5.76 -29.30
C LYS A 311 1.92 6.03 -30.73
N GLY A 312 0.90 6.87 -30.87
CA GLY A 312 0.31 7.22 -32.17
C GLY A 312 -0.64 6.18 -32.79
N PHE A 313 -0.93 5.05 -32.10
CA PHE A 313 -1.84 3.98 -32.55
C PHE A 313 -3.11 3.85 -31.69
#